data_AF-A0A9J9BE42-F1
#
_entry.id   AF-A0A9J9BE42-F1
#
_cell.length_a   1.000
_cell.length_b   1.000
_cell.length_c   1.000
_cell.angle_alpha   90.00
_cell.angle_beta   90.00
_cell.angle_gamma   90.00
#
_symmetry.space_group_name_H-M   'P 1'
#
loop_
_entity.id
_entity.type
_entity.pdbx_description
1 polymer ?
#
loop_
_entity_poly.entity_id
_entity_poly.type
_entity_poly.pdbx_seq_one_letter_code
_entity_poly.pdbx_strand_id
1 'polypeptide(L)'
;MDTWLNEAEQKALNQAVSNDARVLYLMGLRPTVDRTTGNTPALNYKSLLSMLNAKESKFNLGRQVNNLIKELLHVELVSFVEEVDLNKSFNGKILTLPLLMIKPDDYSQLHLQWQKMSANWTPNATLYQDLAKLVGIIDSDFSDHELGDFVAYWLGRPQTQFTQFQWTQKFVFNVKQKRLAKNIKAIHKVGNQIVTAKAGVVADENAKNLVAKYSSKAKTTSNS
;
A
#
# COMPACT_ATOMS: atom_id res chain seq x y z
N MET A 1 17.29 -6.01 9.16
CA MET A 1 17.52 -7.25 9.90
C MET A 1 16.98 -8.37 9.05
N ASP A 2 17.82 -9.32 8.65
CA ASP A 2 17.34 -10.54 8.02
C ASP A 2 16.53 -11.31 9.06
N THR A 3 15.20 -11.28 8.94
CA THR A 3 14.32 -11.96 9.88
C THR A 3 14.46 -13.45 9.65
N TRP A 4 14.89 -14.17 10.70
CA TRP A 4 15.07 -15.63 10.64
C TRP A 4 13.83 -16.36 10.13
N LEU A 5 12.61 -15.88 10.43
CA LEU A 5 11.32 -16.35 9.92
C LEU A 5 10.63 -15.22 9.15
N ASN A 6 9.96 -15.54 8.04
CA ASN A 6 9.08 -14.57 7.38
C ASN A 6 7.70 -14.52 8.06
N GLU A 7 6.89 -13.52 7.70
CA GLU A 7 5.57 -13.29 8.28
C GLU A 7 4.61 -14.46 8.04
N ALA A 8 4.68 -15.10 6.87
CA ALA A 8 3.82 -16.24 6.54
C ALA A 8 4.14 -17.46 7.41
N GLU A 9 5.43 -17.80 7.56
CA GLU A 9 5.88 -18.85 8.46
C GLU A 9 5.49 -18.55 9.91
N GLN A 10 5.67 -17.30 10.36
CA GLN A 10 5.33 -16.89 11.72
C GLN A 10 3.81 -16.99 11.98
N LYS A 11 2.99 -16.55 11.02
CA LYS A 11 1.53 -16.67 11.08
C LYS A 11 1.10 -18.14 11.16
N ALA A 12 1.68 -19.01 10.33
CA ALA A 12 1.37 -20.45 10.35
C ALA A 12 1.79 -21.13 11.66
N LEU A 13 2.97 -20.81 12.20
CA LEU A 13 3.43 -21.32 13.50
C LEU A 13 2.56 -20.85 14.67
N ASN A 14 1.93 -19.69 14.57
CA ASN A 14 1.00 -19.16 15.59
C ASN A 14 -0.41 -19.77 15.52
N GLN A 15 -0.72 -20.60 14.52
CA GLN A 15 -1.97 -21.36 14.47
C GLN A 15 -1.96 -22.53 15.49
N ALA A 16 -3.03 -23.33 15.50
CA ALA A 16 -3.25 -24.44 16.44
C ALA A 16 -2.35 -25.67 16.16
N VAL A 17 -1.02 -25.47 16.21
CA VAL A 17 0.02 -26.50 16.10
C VAL A 17 0.57 -26.82 17.50
N SER A 18 0.99 -28.05 17.76
CA SER A 18 1.67 -28.40 19.02
C SER A 18 3.07 -27.78 19.13
N ASN A 19 3.55 -27.59 20.36
CA ASN A 19 4.91 -27.10 20.57
C ASN A 19 5.96 -28.07 20.01
N ASP A 20 5.71 -29.38 20.08
CA ASP A 20 6.61 -30.38 19.53
C ASP A 20 6.70 -30.29 17.99
N ALA A 21 5.57 -30.01 17.31
CA ALA A 21 5.57 -29.77 15.86
C ALA A 21 6.28 -28.45 15.49
N ARG A 22 6.12 -27.38 16.30
CA ARG A 22 6.91 -26.15 16.13
C ARG A 22 8.41 -26.42 16.26
N VAL A 23 8.82 -27.20 17.25
CA VAL A 23 10.23 -27.60 17.45
C VAL A 23 10.72 -28.44 16.27
N LEU A 24 9.93 -29.42 15.81
CA LEU A 24 10.25 -30.23 14.64
C LEU A 24 10.53 -29.34 13.42
N TYR A 25 9.65 -28.37 13.14
CA TYR A 25 9.81 -27.44 12.03
C TYR A 25 11.06 -26.57 12.19
N LEU A 26 11.18 -25.85 13.31
CA LEU A 26 12.21 -24.82 13.52
C LEU A 26 13.62 -25.39 13.66
N MET A 27 13.76 -26.55 14.31
CA MET A 27 15.06 -27.14 14.63
C MET A 27 15.41 -28.32 13.73
N GLY A 28 14.41 -29.09 13.28
CA GLY A 28 14.64 -30.33 12.52
C GLY A 28 14.58 -30.16 11.00
N LEU A 29 13.60 -29.42 10.50
CA LEU A 29 13.33 -29.33 9.07
C LEU A 29 13.97 -28.07 8.47
N ARG A 30 13.56 -26.90 8.96
CA ARG A 30 13.91 -25.60 8.38
C ARG A 30 15.42 -25.34 8.25
N PRO A 31 16.29 -25.70 9.21
CA PRO A 31 17.72 -25.45 9.07
C PRO A 31 18.41 -26.33 8.01
N THR A 32 17.80 -27.46 7.64
CA THR A 32 18.39 -28.45 6.73
C THR A 32 17.93 -28.28 5.29
N VAL A 33 17.00 -27.36 5.05
CA VAL A 33 16.38 -27.14 3.75
C VAL A 33 17.37 -26.52 2.76
N ASP A 34 17.32 -26.97 1.51
CA ASP A 34 17.94 -26.26 0.40
C ASP A 34 17.16 -24.97 0.13
N ARG A 35 17.80 -23.80 0.32
CA ARG A 35 17.16 -22.49 0.16
C ARG A 35 16.82 -22.15 -1.29
N THR A 36 17.39 -22.85 -2.26
CA THR A 36 17.07 -22.63 -3.68
C THR A 36 15.81 -23.38 -4.09
N THR A 37 15.66 -24.63 -3.64
CA THR A 37 14.52 -25.49 -3.99
C THR A 37 13.39 -25.48 -2.97
N GLY A 38 13.68 -25.10 -1.72
CA GLY A 38 12.76 -25.22 -0.59
C GLY A 38 12.60 -26.65 -0.08
N ASN A 39 13.41 -27.60 -0.57
CA ASN A 39 13.28 -29.02 -0.24
C ASN A 39 14.16 -29.44 0.93
N THR A 40 13.64 -30.31 1.78
CA THR A 40 14.43 -30.97 2.84
C THR A 40 15.29 -32.08 2.25
N PRO A 41 16.33 -32.55 2.96
CA PRO A 41 16.84 -33.90 2.74
C PRO A 41 15.73 -34.93 3.01
N ALA A 42 15.96 -36.17 2.56
CA ALA A 42 15.07 -37.29 2.89
C ALA A 42 14.93 -37.42 4.42
N LEU A 43 13.70 -37.48 4.91
CA LEU A 43 13.39 -37.53 6.33
C LEU A 43 14.10 -38.72 6.99
N ASN A 44 14.82 -38.46 8.07
CA ASN A 44 15.52 -39.48 8.84
C ASN A 44 14.97 -39.54 10.26
N TYR A 45 14.09 -40.52 10.52
CA TYR A 45 13.42 -40.63 11.82
C TYR A 45 14.38 -40.83 12.97
N LYS A 46 15.51 -41.53 12.78
CA LYS A 46 16.50 -41.68 13.84
C LYS A 46 17.06 -40.32 14.27
N SER A 47 17.41 -39.47 13.30
CA SER A 47 17.89 -38.12 13.56
C SER A 47 16.80 -37.23 14.18
N LEU A 48 15.59 -37.26 13.63
CA LEU A 48 14.47 -36.44 14.13
C LEU A 48 14.05 -36.84 15.55
N LEU A 49 13.94 -38.14 15.84
CA LEU A 49 13.63 -38.64 17.18
C LEU A 49 14.73 -38.28 18.18
N SER A 50 16.01 -38.39 17.78
CA SER A 50 17.13 -37.97 18.62
C SER A 50 17.15 -36.47 18.91
N MET A 51 16.60 -35.64 18.03
CA MET A 51 16.49 -34.19 18.23
C MET A 51 15.27 -33.83 19.09
N LEU A 52 14.13 -34.50 18.86
CA LEU A 52 12.91 -34.31 19.63
C LEU A 52 13.04 -34.79 21.08
N ASN A 53 13.78 -35.89 21.29
CA ASN A 53 14.13 -36.36 22.62
C ASN A 53 15.46 -35.76 23.05
N ALA A 54 15.41 -34.72 23.89
CA ALA A 54 16.59 -34.19 24.55
C ALA A 54 16.97 -35.05 25.76
N LYS A 55 16.65 -34.59 26.97
CA LYS A 55 16.93 -35.32 28.22
C LYS A 55 15.91 -36.43 28.51
N GLU A 56 14.71 -36.32 27.93
CA GLU A 56 13.59 -37.22 28.15
C GLU A 56 13.19 -37.91 26.84
N SER A 57 12.79 -39.18 26.94
CA SER A 57 12.39 -40.00 25.79
C SER A 57 10.87 -39.99 25.57
N LYS A 58 10.34 -38.85 25.11
CA LYS A 58 8.90 -38.62 24.86
C LYS A 58 8.44 -39.25 23.53
N PHE A 59 9.31 -39.29 22.53
CA PHE A 59 9.03 -39.76 21.17
C PHE A 59 9.83 -41.03 20.85
N ASN A 60 9.18 -42.18 20.78
CA ASN A 60 9.89 -43.46 20.61
C ASN A 60 9.52 -44.16 19.30
N LEU A 61 8.47 -43.69 18.62
CA LEU A 61 7.90 -44.33 17.45
C LEU A 61 7.84 -43.37 16.27
N GLY A 62 8.17 -43.87 15.08
CA GLY A 62 8.08 -43.10 13.83
C GLY A 62 6.70 -42.49 13.59
N ARG A 63 5.62 -43.21 13.92
CA ARG A 63 4.24 -42.71 13.82
C ARG A 63 3.99 -41.41 14.58
N GLN A 64 4.73 -41.15 15.67
CA GLN A 64 4.60 -39.89 16.39
C GLN A 64 5.21 -38.74 15.58
N VAL A 65 6.32 -38.97 14.87
CA VAL A 65 6.87 -38.02 13.90
C VAL A 65 5.88 -37.80 12.75
N ASN A 66 5.21 -38.85 12.24
CA ASN A 66 4.15 -38.67 11.24
C ASN A 66 3.05 -37.72 11.75
N ASN A 67 2.60 -37.87 12.99
CA ASN A 67 1.56 -37.01 13.56
C ASN A 67 2.00 -35.55 13.62
N LEU A 68 3.24 -35.27 14.06
CA LEU A 68 3.79 -33.92 14.04
C LEU A 68 3.87 -33.35 12.61
N ILE A 69 4.30 -34.15 11.63
CA ILE A 69 4.32 -33.74 10.23
C ILE A 69 2.90 -33.46 9.71
N LYS A 70 1.89 -34.24 10.11
CA LYS A 70 0.49 -34.00 9.76
C LYS A 70 -0.04 -32.68 10.32
N GLU A 71 0.35 -32.31 11.53
CA GLU A 71 0.04 -30.98 12.08
C GLU A 71 0.66 -29.87 11.22
N LEU A 72 1.91 -30.03 10.80
CA LEU A 72 2.59 -29.06 9.93
C LEU A 72 1.98 -28.98 8.52
N LEU A 73 1.52 -30.11 7.96
CA LEU A 73 0.79 -30.15 6.69
C LEU A 73 -0.53 -29.38 6.81
N HIS A 74 -1.24 -29.51 7.93
CA HIS A 74 -2.53 -28.86 8.14
C HIS A 74 -2.45 -27.32 8.10
N VAL A 75 -1.32 -26.76 8.53
CA VAL A 75 -1.05 -25.31 8.49
C VAL A 75 -0.14 -24.90 7.33
N GLU A 76 0.08 -25.81 6.38
CA GLU A 76 0.83 -25.58 5.14
C GLU A 76 2.30 -25.16 5.36
N LEU A 77 2.87 -25.43 6.54
CA LEU A 77 4.30 -25.20 6.79
C LEU A 77 5.18 -26.16 5.99
N VAL A 78 4.67 -27.34 5.67
CA VAL A 78 5.33 -28.34 4.84
C VAL A 78 4.35 -28.90 3.82
N SER A 79 4.89 -29.45 2.74
CA SER A 79 4.17 -30.28 1.76
C SER A 79 5.08 -31.43 1.31
N PHE A 80 4.52 -32.49 0.72
CA PHE A 80 5.32 -33.53 0.10
C PHE A 80 5.63 -33.17 -1.36
N VAL A 81 6.85 -33.49 -1.81
CA VAL A 81 7.25 -33.33 -3.22
C VAL A 81 6.51 -34.32 -4.13
N GLU A 82 6.22 -35.51 -3.60
CA GLU A 82 5.52 -36.59 -4.29
C GLU A 82 4.18 -36.86 -3.62
N GLU A 83 3.23 -37.45 -4.36
CA GLU A 83 2.03 -38.00 -3.74
C GLU A 83 2.39 -39.13 -2.77
N VAL A 84 1.88 -39.03 -1.54
CA VAL A 84 2.12 -40.02 -0.49
C VAL A 84 0.82 -40.42 0.20
N ASP A 85 0.74 -41.69 0.57
CA ASP A 85 -0.30 -42.19 1.46
C ASP A 85 -0.02 -41.76 2.90
N LEU A 86 -0.88 -40.90 3.45
CA LEU A 86 -0.76 -40.35 4.80
C LEU A 86 -0.87 -41.41 5.91
N ASN A 87 -1.26 -42.63 5.59
CA ASN A 87 -1.31 -43.76 6.53
C ASN A 87 0.00 -44.56 6.59
N LYS A 88 0.95 -44.29 5.69
CA LYS A 88 2.26 -44.96 5.64
C LYS A 88 3.35 -44.14 6.30
N SER A 89 4.51 -44.76 6.47
CA SER A 89 5.71 -44.08 6.98
C SER A 89 6.14 -42.96 6.04
N PHE A 90 6.50 -41.81 6.60
CA PHE A 90 7.11 -40.70 5.86
C PHE A 90 8.65 -40.75 5.91
N ASN A 91 9.24 -41.73 6.59
CA ASN A 91 10.69 -41.89 6.64
C ASN A 91 11.24 -42.08 5.22
N GLY A 92 12.32 -41.37 4.89
CA GLY A 92 12.93 -41.36 3.57
C GLY A 92 12.22 -40.48 2.54
N LYS A 93 11.05 -39.90 2.87
CA LYS A 93 10.35 -38.96 1.98
C LYS A 93 10.95 -37.56 2.06
N ILE A 94 10.73 -36.77 1.03
CA ILE A 94 11.19 -35.38 0.93
C ILE A 94 10.00 -34.45 1.12
N LEU A 95 10.20 -33.42 1.93
CA LEU A 95 9.24 -32.34 2.12
C LEU A 95 9.73 -31.07 1.41
N THR A 96 8.78 -30.23 1.02
CA THR A 96 9.03 -28.84 0.64
C THR A 96 8.51 -27.93 1.75
N LEU A 97 9.20 -26.81 2.00
CA LEU A 97 8.77 -25.75 2.91
C LEU A 97 8.25 -24.58 2.06
N PRO A 98 6.97 -24.59 1.65
CA PRO A 98 6.45 -23.64 0.66
C PRO A 98 6.49 -22.20 1.17
N LEU A 99 6.22 -22.00 2.47
CA LEU A 99 6.19 -20.66 3.06
C LEU A 99 7.58 -20.02 3.13
N LEU A 100 8.67 -20.80 3.16
CA LEU A 100 10.04 -20.28 3.09
C LEU A 100 10.32 -19.60 1.74
N MET A 101 9.72 -20.13 0.68
CA MET A 101 9.93 -19.66 -0.70
C MET A 101 9.01 -18.49 -1.06
N ILE A 102 8.10 -18.09 -0.16
CA ILE A 102 7.32 -16.87 -0.33
C ILE A 102 8.27 -15.70 -0.29
N LYS A 103 8.56 -15.16 -1.47
CA LYS A 103 9.11 -13.81 -1.56
C LYS A 103 8.03 -12.89 -1.01
N PRO A 104 8.34 -12.04 0.00
CA PRO A 104 7.41 -10.98 0.35
C PRO A 104 7.04 -10.24 -0.92
N ASP A 105 5.74 -10.04 -1.15
CA ASP A 105 5.27 -9.20 -2.25
C ASP A 105 6.04 -7.87 -2.19
N ASP A 106 6.58 -7.42 -3.32
CA ASP A 106 7.42 -6.21 -3.39
C ASP A 106 6.70 -5.05 -2.70
N TYR A 107 5.37 -5.00 -2.81
CA TYR A 107 4.48 -4.04 -2.14
C TYR A 107 4.58 -4.06 -0.61
N SER A 108 4.52 -5.23 0.02
CA SER A 108 4.60 -5.36 1.49
C SER A 108 5.91 -4.79 2.02
N GLN A 109 7.02 -4.99 1.30
CA GLN A 109 8.32 -4.42 1.69
C GLN A 109 8.32 -2.88 1.69
N LEU A 110 7.55 -2.24 0.80
CA LEU A 110 7.47 -0.78 0.71
C LEU A 110 6.86 -0.14 1.98
N HIS A 111 6.15 -0.92 2.80
CA HIS A 111 5.55 -0.48 4.05
C HIS A 111 6.43 -0.71 5.29
N LEU A 112 7.51 -1.49 5.19
CA LEU A 112 8.27 -1.92 6.37
C LEU A 112 9.49 -1.04 6.67
N GLN A 113 10.06 -0.39 5.66
CA GLN A 113 11.32 0.35 5.81
C GLN A 113 11.08 1.86 5.93
N TRP A 114 11.31 2.40 7.12
CA TRP A 114 11.29 3.84 7.38
C TRP A 114 12.61 4.48 6.96
N GLN A 115 12.52 5.56 6.17
CA GLN A 115 13.69 6.29 5.69
C GLN A 115 13.44 7.81 5.71
N LYS A 116 14.51 8.55 5.97
CA LYS A 116 14.54 10.00 5.73
C LYS A 116 14.60 10.27 4.23
N MET A 117 14.14 11.44 3.81
CA MET A 117 14.36 11.89 2.43
C MET A 117 15.87 11.98 2.15
N SER A 118 16.28 11.55 0.95
CA SER A 118 17.66 11.64 0.47
C SER A 118 17.71 12.35 -0.89
N ALA A 119 18.87 12.93 -1.25
CA ALA A 119 19.04 13.65 -2.50
C ALA A 119 18.88 12.77 -3.75
N ASN A 120 19.08 11.45 -3.61
CA ASN A 120 18.93 10.45 -4.66
C ASN A 120 17.60 9.68 -4.55
N TRP A 121 16.66 10.13 -3.71
CA TRP A 121 15.38 9.46 -3.56
C TRP A 121 14.58 9.52 -4.86
N THR A 122 13.98 8.39 -5.23
CA THR A 122 13.05 8.27 -6.35
C THR A 122 11.82 7.46 -5.92
N PRO A 123 10.63 7.76 -6.48
CA PRO A 123 9.45 6.95 -6.21
C PRO A 123 9.63 5.53 -6.75
N ASN A 124 9.02 4.54 -6.10
CA ASN A 124 8.93 3.20 -6.70
C ASN A 124 8.04 3.27 -7.95
N ALA A 125 8.56 2.88 -9.11
CA ALA A 125 7.91 3.10 -10.41
C ALA A 125 6.56 2.39 -10.53
N THR A 126 6.50 1.10 -10.14
CA THR A 126 5.26 0.31 -10.19
C THR A 126 4.21 0.90 -9.25
N LEU A 127 4.59 1.17 -7.99
CA LEU A 127 3.71 1.79 -7.01
C LEU A 127 3.21 3.17 -7.45
N TYR A 128 4.08 3.97 -8.05
CA TYR A 128 3.71 5.30 -8.54
C TYR A 128 2.60 5.21 -9.58
N GLN A 129 2.74 4.32 -10.57
CA GLN A 129 1.75 4.13 -11.63
C GLN A 129 0.41 3.65 -11.08
N ASP A 130 0.44 2.69 -10.14
CA ASP A 130 -0.78 2.15 -9.55
C ASP A 130 -1.51 3.20 -8.70
N LEU A 131 -0.77 3.96 -7.88
CA LEU A 131 -1.34 5.06 -7.10
C LEU A 131 -1.85 6.20 -8.00
N ALA A 132 -1.14 6.55 -9.08
CA ALA A 132 -1.58 7.59 -10.01
C ALA A 132 -2.92 7.24 -10.66
N LYS A 133 -3.10 5.98 -11.09
CA LYS A 133 -4.36 5.45 -11.61
C LYS A 133 -5.47 5.50 -10.55
N LEU A 134 -5.20 5.00 -9.33
CA LEU A 134 -6.19 4.98 -8.23
C LEU A 134 -6.65 6.38 -7.84
N VAL A 135 -5.74 7.35 -7.87
CA VAL A 135 -6.02 8.74 -7.51
C VAL A 135 -6.63 9.54 -8.67
N GLY A 136 -6.70 8.94 -9.87
CA GLY A 136 -7.34 9.50 -11.06
C GLY A 136 -6.50 10.57 -11.76
N ILE A 137 -5.16 10.45 -11.75
CA ILE A 137 -4.28 11.36 -12.50
C ILE A 137 -4.21 10.89 -13.95
N ILE A 138 -4.72 11.71 -14.88
CA ILE A 138 -4.73 11.40 -16.32
C ILE A 138 -3.34 11.57 -16.94
N ASP A 139 -2.67 12.69 -16.63
CA ASP A 139 -1.28 12.95 -17.01
C ASP A 139 -0.39 12.69 -15.80
N SER A 140 0.07 11.45 -15.68
CA SER A 140 0.88 10.96 -14.56
C SER A 140 2.38 11.14 -14.76
N ASP A 141 2.84 11.64 -15.90
CA ASP A 141 4.27 11.84 -16.10
C ASP A 141 4.75 13.01 -15.24
N PHE A 142 5.97 12.91 -14.70
CA PHE A 142 6.60 13.97 -13.93
C PHE A 142 8.01 14.25 -14.45
N SER A 143 8.44 15.51 -14.39
CA SER A 143 9.79 15.88 -14.80
C SER A 143 10.80 15.78 -13.67
N ASP A 144 12.09 15.74 -14.01
CA ASP A 144 13.19 15.78 -13.03
C ASP A 144 13.12 17.01 -12.12
N HIS A 145 12.65 18.16 -12.66
CA HIS A 145 12.41 19.35 -11.86
C HIS A 145 11.29 19.15 -10.83
N GLU A 146 10.18 18.49 -11.22
CA GLU A 146 9.07 18.24 -10.29
C GLU A 146 9.48 17.28 -9.15
N LEU A 147 10.33 16.29 -9.46
CA LEU A 147 10.95 15.41 -8.47
C LEU A 147 11.93 16.18 -7.58
N GLY A 148 12.82 16.98 -8.17
CA GLY A 148 13.81 17.79 -7.47
C GLY A 148 13.17 18.76 -6.47
N ASP A 149 12.10 19.46 -6.84
CA ASP A 149 11.34 20.32 -5.94
C ASP A 149 10.82 19.57 -4.71
N PHE A 150 10.29 18.37 -4.92
CA PHE A 150 9.73 17.55 -3.86
C PHE A 150 10.82 17.06 -2.90
N VAL A 151 11.93 16.56 -3.45
CA VAL A 151 13.10 16.13 -2.67
C VAL A 151 13.65 17.30 -1.86
N ALA A 152 13.86 18.46 -2.48
CA ALA A 152 14.37 19.65 -1.80
C ALA A 152 13.47 20.12 -0.65
N TYR A 153 12.14 20.13 -0.86
CA TYR A 153 11.18 20.49 0.17
C TYR A 153 11.28 19.58 1.41
N TRP A 154 11.41 18.27 1.20
CA TRP A 154 11.48 17.29 2.29
C TRP A 154 12.88 17.13 2.90
N LEU A 155 13.95 17.42 2.15
CA LEU A 155 15.31 17.54 2.69
C LEU A 155 15.41 18.66 3.74
N GLY A 156 14.65 19.75 3.58
CA GLY A 156 14.53 20.80 4.59
C GLY A 156 13.83 20.36 5.89
N ARG A 157 13.33 19.12 5.97
CA ARG A 157 12.60 18.57 7.12
C ARG A 157 13.21 17.24 7.58
N PRO A 158 14.47 17.23 8.05
CA PRO A 158 15.24 16.00 8.34
C PRO A 158 14.70 15.17 9.51
N GLN A 159 13.79 15.72 10.32
CA GLN A 159 13.09 14.99 11.38
C GLN A 159 11.96 14.10 10.84
N THR A 160 11.54 14.31 9.59
CA THR A 160 10.46 13.54 8.97
C THR A 160 11.00 12.22 8.42
N GLN A 161 10.37 11.12 8.80
CA GLN A 161 10.67 9.78 8.31
C GLN A 161 9.37 9.14 7.84
N PHE A 162 9.42 8.52 6.66
CA PHE A 162 8.29 7.79 6.10
C PHE A 162 8.80 6.54 5.38
N THR A 163 7.90 5.62 5.10
CA THR A 163 8.20 4.43 4.32
C THR A 163 8.29 4.75 2.82
N GLN A 164 8.89 3.87 2.01
CA GLN A 164 8.93 4.06 0.55
C GLN A 164 7.52 4.19 -0.04
N PHE A 165 6.56 3.45 0.51
CA PHE A 165 5.15 3.57 0.15
C PHE A 165 4.62 4.98 0.42
N GLN A 166 4.79 5.46 1.65
CA GLN A 166 4.28 6.77 2.08
C GLN A 166 4.95 7.93 1.34
N TRP A 167 6.25 7.84 1.05
CA TRP A 167 6.95 8.83 0.24
C TRP A 167 6.41 8.88 -1.19
N THR A 168 6.26 7.72 -1.82
CA THR A 168 5.70 7.61 -3.17
C THR A 168 4.26 8.14 -3.20
N GLN A 169 3.43 7.80 -2.21
CA GLN A 169 2.06 8.29 -2.09
C GLN A 169 2.00 9.82 -1.94
N LYS A 170 2.85 10.41 -1.10
CA LYS A 170 2.96 11.88 -0.97
C LYS A 170 3.38 12.54 -2.27
N PHE A 171 4.29 11.92 -3.01
CA PHE A 171 4.73 12.41 -4.30
C PHE A 171 3.59 12.37 -5.34
N VAL A 172 2.84 11.27 -5.42
CA VAL A 172 1.65 11.16 -6.29
C VAL A 172 0.64 12.26 -5.97
N PHE A 173 0.36 12.52 -4.69
CA PHE A 173 -0.53 13.62 -4.31
C PHE A 173 0.03 14.99 -4.68
N ASN A 174 1.33 15.22 -4.54
CA ASN A 174 1.97 16.46 -5.00
C ASN A 174 1.78 16.65 -6.51
N VAL A 175 2.02 15.61 -7.32
CA VAL A 175 1.80 15.66 -8.78
C VAL A 175 0.33 15.95 -9.08
N LYS A 176 -0.62 15.29 -8.41
CA LYS A 176 -2.05 15.58 -8.55
C LYS A 176 -2.35 17.05 -8.31
N GLN A 177 -1.84 17.63 -7.21
CA GLN A 177 -2.06 19.04 -6.88
C GLN A 177 -1.47 19.97 -7.94
N LYS A 178 -0.27 19.68 -8.44
CA LYS A 178 0.34 20.44 -9.54
C LYS A 178 -0.50 20.38 -10.82
N ARG A 179 -1.06 19.22 -11.18
CA ARG A 179 -1.92 19.05 -12.37
C ARG A 179 -3.25 19.78 -12.21
N LEU A 180 -3.88 19.71 -11.04
CA LEU A 180 -5.09 20.49 -10.73
C LEU A 180 -4.83 22.00 -10.82
N ALA A 181 -3.74 22.49 -10.22
CA ALA A 181 -3.35 23.90 -10.29
C ALA A 181 -3.05 24.38 -11.72
N LYS A 182 -2.38 23.55 -12.55
CA LYS A 182 -2.12 23.86 -13.97
C LYS A 182 -3.40 23.95 -14.80
N ASN A 183 -4.40 23.11 -14.50
CA ASN A 183 -5.70 23.13 -15.19
C ASN A 183 -6.63 24.26 -14.69
N ILE A 184 -6.36 24.82 -13.51
CA ILE A 184 -6.98 26.05 -13.02
C ILE A 184 -6.11 27.23 -13.46
N LYS A 185 -6.02 27.50 -14.77
CA LYS A 185 -5.59 28.83 -15.21
C LYS A 185 -6.70 29.80 -14.80
N ALA A 186 -6.46 30.55 -13.72
CA ALA A 186 -7.23 31.73 -13.40
C ALA A 186 -7.26 32.63 -14.64
N ILE A 187 -8.46 33.00 -15.11
CA ILE A 187 -8.62 34.08 -16.07
C ILE A 187 -8.13 35.35 -15.36
N HIS A 188 -6.86 35.70 -15.53
CA HIS A 188 -6.38 37.04 -15.23
C HIS A 188 -6.99 37.98 -16.26
N LYS A 189 -8.19 38.49 -15.98
CA LYS A 189 -8.71 39.69 -16.66
C LYS A 189 -7.90 40.87 -16.12
N VAL A 190 -6.74 41.11 -16.72
CA VAL A 190 -6.02 42.38 -16.55
C VAL A 190 -6.71 43.37 -17.49
N GLY A 191 -7.60 44.19 -16.95
CA GLY A 191 -8.29 45.23 -17.71
C GLY A 191 -7.72 46.59 -17.37
N ASN A 192 -7.12 47.28 -18.36
CA ASN A 192 -6.96 48.72 -18.28
C ASN A 192 -8.29 49.34 -18.67
N GLN A 193 -9.08 49.77 -17.67
CA GLN A 193 -10.30 50.50 -17.92
C GLN A 193 -9.97 52.00 -18.00
N ILE A 194 -10.00 52.56 -19.22
CA ILE A 194 -10.09 54.01 -19.37
C ILE A 194 -11.54 54.37 -19.14
N VAL A 195 -11.85 54.85 -17.93
CA VAL A 195 -13.17 55.40 -17.61
C VAL A 195 -13.25 56.77 -18.26
N THR A 196 -13.99 56.90 -19.36
CA THR A 196 -14.49 58.21 -19.78
C THR A 196 -15.63 58.59 -18.84
N ALA A 197 -15.38 59.54 -17.94
CA ALA A 197 -16.39 60.07 -17.04
C ALA A 197 -17.50 60.74 -17.87
N LYS A 198 -18.64 60.06 -18.04
CA LYS A 198 -19.87 60.70 -18.52
C LYS A 198 -20.56 61.35 -17.32
N ALA A 199 -20.58 62.68 -17.35
CA ALA A 199 -21.30 63.50 -16.39
C ALA A 199 -22.81 63.27 -16.45
N GLY A 200 -23.44 63.17 -15.27
CA GLY A 200 -24.75 63.76 -14.98
C GLY A 200 -26.03 63.06 -15.47
N VAL A 201 -26.64 62.27 -14.57
CA VAL A 201 -28.10 62.18 -14.25
C VAL A 201 -29.10 62.21 -15.43
N VAL A 202 -29.54 61.07 -15.97
CA VAL A 202 -30.74 60.23 -15.64
C VAL A 202 -32.10 60.96 -15.67
N ALA A 203 -32.99 60.47 -16.54
CA ALA A 203 -34.42 60.35 -16.25
C ALA A 203 -34.87 58.93 -16.61
N ASP A 204 -35.29 58.15 -15.62
CA ASP A 204 -35.84 56.80 -15.80
C ASP A 204 -37.24 56.91 -16.45
N GLU A 205 -37.46 56.18 -17.54
CA GLU A 205 -38.71 56.17 -18.30
C GLU A 205 -39.92 55.73 -17.44
N ASN A 206 -39.68 54.99 -16.36
CA ASN A 206 -40.72 54.65 -15.39
C ASN A 206 -41.25 55.87 -14.61
N ALA A 207 -40.41 56.89 -14.35
CA ALA A 207 -40.83 58.09 -13.64
C ALA A 207 -41.79 58.94 -14.51
N LYS A 208 -41.54 59.02 -15.82
CA LYS A 208 -42.45 59.71 -16.76
C LYS A 208 -43.81 59.02 -16.88
N ASN A 209 -43.82 57.68 -16.91
CA ASN A 209 -45.06 56.91 -17.05
C ASN A 209 -45.94 56.97 -15.80
N LEU A 210 -45.37 57.10 -14.61
CA LEU A 210 -46.13 57.32 -13.38
C LEU A 210 -46.83 58.69 -13.38
N VAL A 211 -46.17 59.76 -13.82
CA VAL A 211 -46.75 61.12 -13.86
C VAL A 211 -47.91 61.21 -14.87
N ALA A 212 -47.81 60.55 -16.02
CA ALA A 212 -48.88 60.51 -17.02
C ALA A 212 -50.15 59.80 -16.54
N LYS A 213 -50.02 58.79 -15.67
CA LYS A 213 -51.15 58.00 -15.17
C LYS A 213 -52.00 58.74 -14.13
N TYR A 214 -51.44 59.72 -13.44
CA TYR A 214 -52.15 60.50 -12.40
C TYR A 214 -52.58 61.90 -12.85
N SER A 215 -52.03 62.44 -13.95
CA SER A 215 -52.42 63.76 -14.47
C SER A 215 -53.73 63.75 -15.26
N SER A 216 -54.14 62.61 -15.81
CA SER A 216 -55.37 62.46 -16.59
C SER A 216 -56.65 62.32 -15.74
N LYS A 217 -56.53 62.13 -14.42
CA LYS A 217 -57.68 62.00 -13.51
C LYS A 217 -58.13 63.32 -12.87
N ALA A 218 -57.42 64.43 -13.11
CA ALA A 218 -57.65 65.73 -12.48
C ALA A 218 -58.31 66.81 -13.37
N LYS A 219 -58.73 66.48 -14.61
CA LYS A 219 -59.30 67.45 -15.57
C LYS A 219 -60.62 67.03 -16.23
N THR A 220 -61.55 66.50 -15.44
CA THR A 220 -62.97 66.44 -15.80
C THR A 220 -63.83 66.77 -14.58
N THR A 221 -63.88 68.05 -14.20
CA THR A 221 -65.00 68.69 -13.47
C THR A 221 -64.87 70.23 -13.52
N SER A 222 -65.86 70.88 -14.16
CA SER A 222 -66.26 72.31 -14.23
C SER A 222 -65.23 73.33 -14.74
N ASN A 223 -65.41 74.09 -15.82
CA ASN A 223 -66.60 74.71 -16.44
C ASN A 223 -67.54 75.43 -15.46
N SER A 224 -67.31 76.74 -15.30
CA SER A 224 -68.34 77.78 -15.21
C SER A 224 -67.74 79.07 -15.75
#